data_AF-A0ABD3QGH3-F1
#
_entry.id   AF-A0ABD3QGH3-F1
#
_cell.length_a   1.000
_cell.length_b   1.000
_cell.length_c   1.000
_cell.angle_alpha   90.00
_cell.angle_beta   90.00
_cell.angle_gamma   90.00
#
_symmetry.space_group_name_H-M   'P 1'
#
loop_
_entity.id
_entity.type
_entity.pdbx_description
1 polymer ?
#
loop_
_entity_poly.entity_id
_entity_poly.type
_entity_poly.pdbx_seq_one_letter_code
_entity_poly.pdbx_strand_id
1 'polypeptide(L)'
;MHRLAVQRAYDSMHEDTRSAFMDLSSSCDGIGRGKTPRGIYDTNAFRLGDADRTGGLFLTIARMNHSCRPNVNHYWSSSLQMTLVFASRDIAAGEELRTTYGPSEWLNTKGRREFLCERFAFDCNCEMCVEGNDLGGDKRMEAIRSLQEAIALSSSLVVDGGALSSKWGGDSTVAALESVERCLALMNEQGIDGGAFTKSIYHRGYAICDAAGDDAGARSYLVSELRAVRDSEGVYSPNAMEIERVLNRGVCQAG
;
A
#
# COMPACT_ATOMS: atom_id res chain seq x y z
N MET A 1 -12.18 -3.99 26.18
CA MET A 1 -13.10 -3.08 25.45
C MET A 1 -13.39 -3.57 24.04
N HIS A 2 -12.38 -3.85 23.20
CA HIS A 2 -12.55 -4.35 21.81
C HIS A 2 -13.56 -5.50 21.63
N ARG A 3 -13.36 -6.63 22.32
CA ARG A 3 -14.26 -7.81 22.24
C ARG A 3 -15.74 -7.46 22.44
N LEU A 4 -16.04 -6.58 23.40
CA LEU A 4 -17.41 -6.16 23.71
C LEU A 4 -17.97 -5.21 22.64
N ALA A 5 -17.12 -4.39 22.01
CA ALA A 5 -17.53 -3.51 20.93
C ALA A 5 -17.93 -4.32 19.68
N VAL A 6 -17.09 -5.30 19.29
CA VAL A 6 -17.42 -6.20 18.16
C VAL A 6 -18.68 -7.00 18.45
N GLN A 7 -18.83 -7.53 19.66
CA GLN A 7 -20.03 -8.29 20.02
C GLN A 7 -21.30 -7.42 19.93
N ARG A 8 -21.26 -6.19 20.47
CA ARG A 8 -22.41 -5.26 20.37
C ARG A 8 -22.74 -4.89 18.93
N ALA A 9 -21.73 -4.65 18.10
CA ALA A 9 -21.96 -4.36 16.68
C ALA A 9 -22.64 -5.56 16.01
N TYR A 10 -22.13 -6.78 16.20
CA TYR A 10 -22.74 -8.00 15.71
C TYR A 10 -24.18 -8.20 16.20
N ASP A 11 -24.43 -8.02 17.50
CA ASP A 11 -25.76 -8.15 18.12
C ASP A 11 -26.76 -7.07 17.67
N SER A 12 -26.30 -6.01 16.99
CA SER A 12 -27.15 -4.97 16.41
C SER A 12 -27.47 -5.17 14.92
N MET A 13 -26.77 -6.10 14.24
CA MET A 13 -26.97 -6.37 12.82
C MET A 13 -28.30 -7.09 12.55
N HIS A 14 -28.86 -6.89 11.36
CA HIS A 14 -29.96 -7.71 10.83
C HIS A 14 -29.54 -9.19 10.71
N GLU A 15 -30.50 -10.11 10.77
CA GLU A 15 -30.24 -11.56 10.76
C GLU A 15 -29.44 -11.99 9.53
N ASP A 16 -29.83 -11.55 8.34
CA ASP A 16 -29.10 -11.84 7.10
C ASP A 16 -27.65 -11.34 7.13
N THR A 17 -27.42 -10.16 7.70
CA THR A 17 -26.08 -9.59 7.85
C THR A 17 -25.25 -10.39 8.85
N ARG A 18 -25.84 -10.89 9.95
CA ARG A 18 -25.14 -11.78 10.89
C ARG A 18 -24.78 -13.10 10.22
N SER A 19 -25.68 -13.66 9.43
CA SER A 19 -25.43 -14.89 8.69
C SER A 19 -24.27 -14.72 7.71
N ALA A 20 -24.30 -13.66 6.88
CA ALA A 20 -23.20 -13.32 5.98
C ALA A 20 -21.88 -12.99 6.71
N PHE A 21 -21.95 -12.36 7.88
CA PHE A 21 -20.80 -12.12 8.72
C PHE A 21 -20.19 -13.43 9.24
N MET A 22 -21.01 -14.34 9.76
CA MET A 22 -20.55 -15.62 10.31
C MET A 22 -20.03 -16.60 9.23
N ASP A 23 -20.42 -16.39 7.97
CA ASP A 23 -19.90 -17.12 6.82
C ASP A 23 -18.42 -16.81 6.52
N LEU A 24 -17.95 -15.59 6.84
CA LEU A 24 -16.55 -15.20 6.63
C LEU A 24 -15.56 -16.06 7.41
N SER A 25 -14.33 -16.15 6.90
CA SER A 25 -13.26 -16.93 7.53
C SER A 25 -12.86 -16.34 8.89
N SER A 26 -12.31 -17.18 9.76
CA SER A 26 -11.69 -16.74 11.00
C SER A 26 -10.39 -17.52 11.18
N SER A 27 -9.30 -16.84 11.55
CA SER A 27 -8.01 -17.48 11.83
C SER A 27 -8.07 -18.54 12.96
N CYS A 28 -9.17 -18.60 13.71
CA CYS A 28 -9.43 -19.62 14.72
C CYS A 28 -10.13 -20.90 14.19
N ASP A 29 -10.57 -20.94 12.91
CA ASP A 29 -11.41 -22.02 12.35
C ASP A 29 -10.75 -23.41 12.37
N GLY A 30 -9.42 -23.47 12.45
CA GLY A 30 -8.64 -24.71 12.52
C GLY A 30 -8.27 -25.19 13.93
N ILE A 31 -8.57 -24.44 14.99
CA ILE A 31 -8.07 -24.71 16.36
C ILE A 31 -9.14 -25.43 17.22
N GLY A 32 -10.19 -25.98 16.61
CA GLY A 32 -11.28 -26.66 17.32
C GLY A 32 -12.14 -25.76 18.22
N ARG A 33 -11.92 -24.44 18.16
CA ARG A 33 -12.80 -23.42 18.77
C ARG A 33 -13.69 -22.89 17.66
N GLY A 34 -15.01 -22.94 17.85
CA GLY A 34 -15.95 -22.39 16.87
C GLY A 34 -15.71 -20.91 16.59
N LYS A 35 -16.17 -20.43 15.42
CA LYS A 35 -16.14 -19.02 15.03
C LYS A 35 -16.72 -18.13 16.12
N THR A 36 -16.05 -17.01 16.38
CA THR A 36 -16.58 -15.95 17.25
C THR A 36 -16.69 -14.65 16.46
N PRO A 37 -17.62 -13.74 16.81
CA PRO A 37 -17.73 -12.46 16.12
C PRO A 37 -16.42 -11.68 16.10
N ARG A 38 -15.68 -11.74 17.22
CA ARG A 38 -14.34 -11.15 17.30
C ARG A 38 -13.34 -11.79 16.35
N GLY A 39 -13.25 -13.12 16.31
CA GLY A 39 -12.28 -13.82 15.46
C GLY A 39 -12.49 -13.49 13.98
N ILE A 40 -13.75 -13.44 13.55
CA ILE A 40 -14.12 -13.03 12.19
C ILE A 40 -13.74 -11.57 11.95
N TYR A 41 -14.12 -10.66 12.86
CA TYR A 41 -13.77 -9.25 12.71
C TYR A 41 -12.26 -9.03 12.62
N ASP A 42 -11.50 -9.61 13.55
CA ASP A 42 -10.04 -9.45 13.62
C ASP A 42 -9.33 -10.03 12.37
N THR A 43 -9.95 -11.01 11.69
CA THR A 43 -9.43 -11.62 10.46
C THR A 43 -9.79 -10.83 9.19
N ASN A 44 -10.93 -10.14 9.17
CA ASN A 44 -11.51 -9.59 7.94
C ASN A 44 -11.63 -8.05 7.92
N ALA A 45 -11.29 -7.37 9.02
CA ALA A 45 -11.41 -5.92 9.11
C ALA A 45 -10.28 -5.20 8.37
N PHE A 46 -10.65 -4.14 7.66
CA PHE A 46 -9.77 -3.21 6.96
C PHE A 46 -9.54 -1.97 7.83
N ARG A 47 -8.35 -1.36 7.71
CA ARG A 47 -8.08 -0.07 8.34
C ARG A 47 -8.81 1.04 7.59
N LEU A 48 -9.43 1.96 8.33
CA LEU A 48 -10.09 3.13 7.77
C LEU A 48 -9.19 4.36 7.92
N GLY A 49 -8.54 4.78 6.83
CA GLY A 49 -7.67 5.96 6.78
C GLY A 49 -6.35 5.82 7.56
N ASP A 50 -5.56 6.90 7.57
CA ASP A 50 -4.18 6.88 8.08
C ASP A 50 -4.06 7.30 9.56
N ALA A 51 -5.00 8.11 10.06
CA ALA A 51 -4.90 8.77 11.37
C ALA A 51 -5.57 8.03 12.53
N ASP A 52 -6.60 7.22 12.27
CA ASP A 52 -7.40 6.58 13.32
C ASP A 52 -7.17 5.07 13.38
N ARG A 53 -7.14 4.52 14.60
CA ARG A 53 -7.14 3.07 14.86
C ARG A 53 -8.51 2.43 14.56
N THR A 54 -9.26 2.99 13.63
CA THR A 54 -10.61 2.58 13.28
C THR A 54 -10.54 1.50 12.22
N GLY A 55 -11.26 0.40 12.45
CA GLY A 55 -11.43 -0.67 11.49
C GLY A 55 -12.86 -0.69 10.95
N GLY A 56 -13.02 -1.18 9.73
CA GLY A 56 -14.30 -1.46 9.12
C GLY A 56 -14.30 -2.86 8.51
N LEU A 57 -15.41 -3.58 8.62
CA LEU A 57 -15.58 -4.88 7.98
C LEU A 57 -16.57 -4.73 6.83
N PHE A 58 -16.13 -5.08 5.63
CA PHE A 58 -16.91 -4.95 4.41
C PHE A 58 -17.17 -6.35 3.86
N LEU A 59 -18.39 -6.86 4.03
CA LEU A 59 -18.72 -8.27 3.76
C LEU A 59 -18.34 -8.75 2.35
N THR A 60 -18.42 -7.87 1.35
CA THR A 60 -18.04 -8.20 -0.04
C THR A 60 -16.52 -8.22 -0.23
N ILE A 61 -15.83 -7.18 0.22
CA ILE A 61 -14.37 -7.01 0.03
C ILE A 61 -13.58 -8.02 0.87
N ALA A 62 -14.11 -8.40 2.04
CA ALA A 62 -13.55 -9.42 2.92
C ALA A 62 -13.44 -10.82 2.28
N ARG A 63 -14.09 -11.06 1.13
CA ARG A 63 -13.99 -12.33 0.40
C ARG A 63 -12.79 -12.40 -0.56
N MET A 64 -12.12 -11.29 -0.84
CA MET A 64 -10.96 -11.30 -1.73
C MET A 64 -9.77 -11.95 -1.04
N ASN A 65 -9.15 -12.94 -1.70
CA ASN A 65 -7.99 -13.64 -1.16
C ASN A 65 -6.69 -12.84 -1.26
N HIS A 66 -5.67 -13.31 -0.55
CA HIS A 66 -4.35 -12.71 -0.55
C HIS A 66 -3.49 -13.09 -1.76
N SER A 67 -2.71 -12.13 -2.26
CA SER A 67 -1.49 -12.39 -3.04
C SER A 67 -0.41 -11.39 -2.65
N CYS A 68 0.85 -11.83 -2.55
CA CYS A 68 1.99 -10.92 -2.37
C CYS A 68 2.27 -10.09 -3.64
N ARG A 69 1.75 -10.53 -4.79
CA ARG A 69 1.66 -9.80 -6.05
C ARG A 69 0.17 -9.58 -6.39
N PRO A 70 -0.51 -8.62 -5.74
CA PRO A 70 -1.96 -8.46 -5.90
C PRO A 70 -2.30 -7.83 -7.25
N ASN A 71 -3.47 -8.15 -7.78
CA ASN A 71 -4.01 -7.53 -9.00
C ASN A 71 -5.05 -6.44 -8.71
N VAL A 72 -5.41 -6.26 -7.44
CA VAL A 72 -6.21 -5.14 -6.97
C VAL A 72 -5.61 -4.51 -5.71
N ASN A 73 -5.86 -3.22 -5.51
CA ASN A 73 -5.65 -2.54 -4.24
C ASN A 73 -6.97 -1.99 -3.71
N HIS A 74 -6.99 -1.60 -2.44
CA HIS A 74 -8.14 -0.96 -1.82
C HIS A 74 -7.78 0.41 -1.25
N TYR A 75 -8.76 1.32 -1.23
CA TYR A 75 -8.61 2.67 -0.70
C TYR A 75 -9.87 3.07 0.07
N TRP A 76 -9.70 3.59 1.28
CA TRP A 76 -10.81 4.13 2.07
C TRP A 76 -11.11 5.57 1.66
N SER A 77 -12.29 5.80 1.07
CA SER A 77 -12.82 7.13 0.81
C SER A 77 -13.66 7.60 1.99
N SER A 78 -13.12 8.52 2.78
CA SER A 78 -13.83 9.11 3.93
C SER A 78 -15.04 9.95 3.49
N SER A 79 -14.99 10.61 2.33
CA SER A 79 -16.10 11.39 1.79
C SER A 79 -17.28 10.52 1.37
N LEU A 80 -17.01 9.32 0.85
CA LEU A 80 -18.03 8.37 0.42
C LEU A 80 -18.43 7.39 1.53
N GLN A 81 -17.66 7.31 2.62
CA GLN A 81 -17.78 6.26 3.64
C GLN A 81 -17.74 4.85 3.02
N MET A 82 -16.88 4.67 2.01
CA MET A 82 -16.75 3.42 1.26
C MET A 82 -15.28 3.04 1.08
N THR A 83 -15.01 1.73 1.10
CA THR A 83 -13.77 1.18 0.59
C THR A 83 -13.92 0.93 -0.90
N LEU A 84 -13.10 1.59 -1.70
CA LEU A 84 -13.01 1.46 -3.15
C LEU A 84 -11.96 0.41 -3.49
N VAL A 85 -12.17 -0.36 -4.56
CA VAL A 85 -11.24 -1.36 -5.07
C VAL A 85 -10.81 -0.94 -6.47
N PHE A 86 -9.51 -0.90 -6.70
CA PHE A 86 -8.91 -0.50 -7.97
C PHE A 86 -8.09 -1.66 -8.53
N ALA A 87 -8.13 -1.85 -9.84
CA ALA A 87 -7.25 -2.79 -10.51
C ALA A 87 -5.82 -2.22 -10.53
N SER A 88 -4.85 -3.02 -10.09
CA SER A 88 -3.43 -2.64 -10.08
C SER A 88 -2.72 -2.98 -11.40
N ARG A 89 -3.36 -3.79 -12.24
CA ARG A 89 -2.93 -4.21 -13.58
C ARG A 89 -4.13 -4.73 -14.37
N ASP A 90 -3.92 -5.06 -15.64
CA ASP A 90 -4.93 -5.77 -16.43
C ASP A 90 -5.29 -7.12 -15.78
N ILE A 91 -6.58 -7.43 -15.78
CA ILE A 91 -7.16 -8.63 -15.16
C ILE A 91 -7.92 -9.41 -16.23
N ALA A 92 -7.52 -10.67 -16.45
CA ALA A 92 -8.17 -11.50 -17.44
C ALA A 92 -9.57 -11.97 -16.98
N ALA A 93 -10.46 -12.26 -17.93
CA ALA A 93 -11.77 -12.84 -17.59
C ALA A 93 -11.58 -14.19 -16.87
N GLY A 94 -12.20 -14.33 -15.70
CA GLY A 94 -12.07 -15.53 -14.85
C GLY A 94 -10.84 -15.53 -13.93
N GLU A 95 -9.97 -14.52 -14.02
CA GLU A 95 -8.88 -14.34 -13.05
C GLU A 95 -9.46 -13.91 -11.68
N GLU A 96 -8.98 -14.53 -10.61
CA GLU A 96 -9.40 -14.19 -9.25
C GLU A 96 -8.85 -12.82 -8.83
N LEU A 97 -9.70 -11.98 -8.22
CA LEU A 97 -9.27 -10.73 -7.61
C LEU A 97 -8.57 -10.99 -6.27
N ARG A 98 -7.31 -10.56 -6.15
CA ARG A 98 -6.47 -10.76 -4.97
C ARG A 98 -5.86 -9.45 -4.50
N THR A 99 -5.95 -9.21 -3.20
CA THR A 99 -5.40 -8.03 -2.49
C THR A 99 -4.20 -8.42 -1.63
N THR A 100 -3.44 -7.44 -1.10
CA THR A 100 -2.51 -7.70 0.01
C THR A 100 -3.24 -7.64 1.37
N TYR A 101 -2.77 -8.42 2.35
CA TYR A 101 -3.37 -8.55 3.70
C TYR A 101 -2.56 -7.83 4.79
N GLY A 102 -1.51 -7.11 4.42
CA GLY A 102 -0.64 -6.43 5.37
C GLY A 102 0.77 -6.35 4.82
N PRO A 103 1.72 -5.77 5.57
CA PRO A 103 3.03 -5.36 5.06
C PRO A 103 3.98 -6.53 4.76
N SER A 104 3.45 -7.76 4.65
CA SER A 104 4.25 -8.93 4.33
C SER A 104 4.88 -8.82 2.96
N GLU A 105 4.35 -8.04 2.00
CA GLU A 105 4.99 -7.92 0.69
C GLU A 105 6.48 -7.53 0.76
N TRP A 106 6.91 -6.80 1.79
CA TRP A 106 8.30 -6.34 1.99
C TRP A 106 9.23 -7.36 2.68
N LEU A 107 8.72 -8.56 3.01
CA LEU A 107 9.50 -9.63 3.62
C LEU A 107 9.94 -10.65 2.56
N ASN A 108 10.98 -11.43 2.86
CA ASN A 108 11.30 -12.63 2.08
C ASN A 108 10.22 -13.70 2.25
N THR A 109 10.22 -14.71 1.38
CA THR A 109 9.15 -15.73 1.29
C THR A 109 8.87 -16.39 2.63
N LYS A 110 9.91 -16.68 3.41
CA LYS A 110 9.78 -17.24 4.76
C LYS A 110 9.00 -16.29 5.67
N GLY A 111 9.43 -15.02 5.76
CA GLY A 111 8.76 -14.01 6.57
C GLY A 111 7.31 -13.74 6.13
N ARG A 112 7.03 -13.78 4.82
CA ARG A 112 5.65 -13.64 4.30
C ARG A 112 4.75 -14.76 4.80
N ARG A 113 5.21 -16.00 4.70
CA ARG A 113 4.46 -17.19 5.17
C ARG A 113 4.29 -17.19 6.68
N GLU A 114 5.34 -16.87 7.45
CA GLU A 114 5.25 -16.74 8.91
C GLU A 114 4.20 -15.71 9.34
N PHE A 115 4.23 -14.51 8.74
CA PHE A 115 3.24 -13.46 9.01
C PHE A 115 1.80 -13.91 8.70
N LEU A 116 1.59 -14.51 7.53
CA LEU A 116 0.26 -14.93 7.08
C LEU A 116 -0.26 -16.13 7.89
N CYS A 117 0.61 -17.05 8.27
CA CYS A 117 0.26 -18.19 9.12
C CYS A 117 -0.15 -17.70 10.51
N GLU A 118 0.63 -16.78 11.12
CA GLU A 118 0.31 -16.23 12.44
C GLU A 118 -1.01 -15.46 12.47
N ARG A 119 -1.30 -14.67 11.42
CA ARG A 119 -2.45 -13.74 11.41
C ARG A 119 -3.70 -14.31 10.76
N PHE A 120 -3.54 -15.17 9.76
CA PHE A 120 -4.63 -15.63 8.88
C PHE A 120 -4.68 -17.17 8.75
N ALA A 121 -3.77 -17.90 9.41
CA ALA A 121 -3.75 -19.36 9.46
C ALA A 121 -3.65 -20.05 8.08
N PHE A 122 -2.87 -19.47 7.14
CA PHE A 122 -2.56 -20.11 5.86
C PHE A 122 -1.14 -19.82 5.37
N ASP A 123 -0.61 -20.69 4.51
CA ASP A 123 0.65 -20.48 3.79
C ASP A 123 0.37 -19.97 2.38
N CYS A 124 1.00 -18.85 2.00
CA CYS A 124 0.85 -18.29 0.67
C CYS A 124 1.68 -19.04 -0.39
N ASN A 125 1.01 -19.38 -1.49
CA ASN A 125 1.58 -20.04 -2.68
C ASN A 125 1.38 -19.20 -3.95
N CYS A 126 1.26 -17.87 -3.82
CA CYS A 126 1.22 -16.98 -4.99
C CYS A 126 2.55 -17.03 -5.77
N GLU A 127 2.52 -16.55 -7.01
CA GLU A 127 3.68 -16.52 -7.92
C GLU A 127 4.94 -15.97 -7.24
N MET A 128 4.83 -14.86 -6.49
CA MET A 128 5.97 -14.28 -5.78
C MET A 128 6.56 -15.21 -4.71
N CYS A 129 5.72 -15.98 -3.99
CA CYS A 129 6.18 -16.97 -3.00
C CYS A 129 6.68 -18.27 -3.62
N VAL A 130 6.28 -18.57 -4.86
CA VAL A 130 6.78 -19.72 -5.63
C VAL A 130 8.12 -19.36 -6.29
N GLU A 131 8.23 -18.18 -6.88
CA GLU A 131 9.49 -17.63 -7.42
C GLU A 131 10.58 -17.57 -6.34
N GLY A 132 10.21 -17.10 -5.14
CA GLY A 132 11.02 -17.14 -3.93
C GLY A 132 12.51 -16.84 -4.14
N ASN A 133 13.38 -17.69 -3.59
CA ASN A 133 14.83 -17.62 -3.83
C ASN A 133 15.23 -18.24 -5.18
N ASP A 134 14.46 -19.18 -5.70
CA ASP A 134 14.81 -19.99 -6.86
C ASP A 134 14.90 -19.15 -8.16
N LEU A 135 14.08 -18.10 -8.26
CA LEU A 135 14.06 -17.15 -9.37
C LEU A 135 14.48 -15.72 -8.95
N GLY A 136 15.10 -15.59 -7.78
CA GLY A 136 15.66 -14.34 -7.27
C GLY A 136 14.66 -13.30 -6.76
N GLY A 137 13.39 -13.67 -6.60
CA GLY A 137 12.34 -12.76 -6.11
C GLY A 137 12.62 -12.21 -4.71
N ASP A 138 13.09 -13.05 -3.78
CA ASP A 138 13.43 -12.59 -2.43
C ASP A 138 14.63 -11.63 -2.42
N LYS A 139 15.64 -11.86 -3.26
CA LYS A 139 16.77 -10.94 -3.43
C LYS A 139 16.33 -9.58 -3.98
N ARG A 140 15.39 -9.58 -4.94
CA ARG A 140 14.80 -8.33 -5.46
C ARG A 140 14.04 -7.60 -4.36
N MET A 141 13.22 -8.29 -3.56
CA MET A 141 12.52 -7.67 -2.42
C MET A 141 13.46 -7.08 -1.37
N GLU A 142 14.55 -7.77 -1.04
CA GLU A 142 15.58 -7.26 -0.12
C GLU A 142 16.24 -6.00 -0.67
N ALA A 143 16.59 -5.98 -1.97
CA ALA A 143 17.15 -4.82 -2.63
C ALA A 143 16.17 -3.63 -2.66
N ILE A 144 14.89 -3.88 -2.96
CA ILE A 144 13.82 -2.87 -2.92
C ILE A 144 13.74 -2.25 -1.52
N ARG A 145 13.68 -3.08 -0.46
CA ARG A 145 13.61 -2.58 0.92
C ARG A 145 14.82 -1.72 1.27
N SER A 146 16.03 -2.16 0.94
CA SER A 146 17.25 -1.39 1.20
C SER A 146 17.27 -0.05 0.46
N LEU A 147 16.78 -0.01 -0.79
CA LEU A 147 16.65 1.25 -1.54
C LEU A 147 15.59 2.16 -0.92
N GLN A 148 14.43 1.63 -0.52
CA GLN A 148 13.38 2.41 0.16
C GLN A 148 13.89 3.04 1.46
N GLU A 149 14.66 2.30 2.27
CA GLU A 149 15.31 2.81 3.48
C GLU A 149 16.33 3.92 3.15
N ALA A 150 17.17 3.71 2.14
CA ALA A 150 18.15 4.71 1.70
C ALA A 150 17.48 6.00 1.20
N ILE A 151 16.41 5.88 0.40
CA ILE A 151 15.59 7.01 -0.09
C ILE A 151 14.92 7.75 1.09
N ALA A 152 14.40 7.02 2.08
CA ALA A 152 13.79 7.63 3.24
C ALA A 152 14.80 8.45 4.05
N LEU A 153 16.00 7.91 4.30
CA LEU A 153 17.07 8.59 5.05
C LEU A 153 17.64 9.81 4.32
N SER A 154 17.66 9.78 2.99
CA SER A 154 18.15 10.88 2.18
C SER A 154 17.19 12.07 2.19
N SER A 155 15.88 11.81 2.27
CA SER A 155 14.83 12.84 2.38
C SER A 155 14.65 13.49 3.77
N SER A 156 15.36 13.04 4.82
CA SER A 156 15.31 13.68 6.14
C SER A 156 16.13 14.99 6.17
N LEU A 157 15.41 16.11 6.31
CA LEU A 157 15.94 17.43 6.67
C LEU A 157 16.81 17.33 7.93
N VAL A 158 18.06 17.81 7.85
CA VAL A 158 18.84 18.15 9.05
C VAL A 158 18.57 19.60 9.38
N VAL A 159 18.02 19.83 10.57
CA VAL A 159 18.03 21.16 11.18
C VAL A 159 19.43 21.34 11.78
N ASP A 160 20.32 22.01 11.06
CA ASP A 160 21.55 22.53 11.65
C ASP A 160 21.46 24.07 11.70
N GLY A 161 21.55 24.64 12.89
CA GLY A 161 21.70 26.08 13.08
C GLY A 161 20.56 27.01 12.66
N GLY A 162 19.33 26.53 12.41
CA GLY A 162 18.16 27.40 12.18
C GLY A 162 18.07 28.01 10.78
N ALA A 163 18.87 27.55 9.82
CA ALA A 163 18.71 27.84 8.39
C ALA A 163 18.32 26.56 7.64
N LEU A 164 17.26 26.63 6.83
CA LEU A 164 16.94 25.61 5.83
C LEU A 164 18.07 25.62 4.79
N SER A 165 18.98 24.66 4.85
CA SER A 165 19.94 24.41 3.78
C SER A 165 19.68 23.04 3.17
N SER A 166 19.76 22.95 1.83
CA SER A 166 19.68 21.68 1.12
C SER A 166 20.83 20.78 1.58
N LYS A 167 20.50 19.63 2.17
CA LYS A 167 21.48 18.59 2.56
C LYS A 167 22.27 18.04 1.36
N TRP A 168 21.87 18.39 0.15
CA TRP A 168 22.32 17.79 -1.08
C TRP A 168 23.40 18.64 -1.76
N GLY A 169 24.65 18.21 -1.67
CA GLY A 169 25.63 18.52 -2.71
C GLY A 169 25.24 17.77 -4.01
N GLY A 170 25.66 18.28 -5.18
CA GLY A 170 25.24 17.73 -6.48
C GLY A 170 25.42 16.22 -6.63
N ASP A 171 26.54 15.66 -6.17
CA ASP A 171 26.82 14.21 -6.23
C ASP A 171 25.86 13.40 -5.34
N SER A 172 25.41 13.96 -4.22
CA SER A 172 24.46 13.30 -3.33
C SER A 172 23.06 13.24 -3.98
N THR A 173 22.64 14.29 -4.68
CA THR A 173 21.32 14.33 -5.36
C THR A 173 21.23 13.23 -6.42
N VAL A 174 22.26 13.14 -7.26
CA VAL A 174 22.31 12.16 -8.36
C VAL A 174 22.18 10.74 -7.81
N ALA A 175 22.98 10.39 -6.79
CA ALA A 175 22.96 9.05 -6.20
C ALA A 175 21.59 8.67 -5.59
N ALA A 176 20.86 9.64 -5.03
CA ALA A 176 19.52 9.35 -4.51
C ALA A 176 18.47 9.22 -5.60
N LEU A 177 18.53 10.03 -6.67
CA LEU A 177 17.64 9.84 -7.83
C LEU A 177 17.92 8.51 -8.52
N GLU A 178 19.18 8.09 -8.64
CA GLU A 178 19.54 6.75 -9.12
C GLU A 178 18.94 5.65 -8.23
N SER A 179 18.89 5.87 -6.91
CA SER A 179 18.25 4.94 -5.98
C SER A 179 16.72 4.87 -6.18
N VAL A 180 16.07 6.01 -6.43
CA VAL A 180 14.64 6.09 -6.77
C VAL A 180 14.35 5.31 -8.05
N GLU A 181 15.07 5.59 -9.13
CA GLU A 181 14.90 4.91 -10.42
C GLU A 181 15.17 3.41 -10.31
N ARG A 182 16.24 3.02 -9.59
CA ARG A 182 16.55 1.60 -9.39
C ARG A 182 15.47 0.90 -8.58
N CYS A 183 14.89 1.57 -7.57
CA CYS A 183 13.81 1.02 -6.77
C CYS A 183 12.57 0.77 -7.63
N LEU A 184 12.14 1.75 -8.43
CA LEU A 184 11.01 1.64 -9.34
C LEU A 184 11.21 0.52 -10.38
N ALA A 185 12.41 0.42 -10.96
CA ALA A 185 12.74 -0.64 -11.91
C ALA A 185 12.64 -2.03 -11.28
N LEU A 186 13.17 -2.22 -10.07
CA LEU A 186 13.07 -3.50 -9.35
C LEU A 186 11.62 -3.83 -8.97
N MET A 187 10.81 -2.84 -8.58
CA MET A 187 9.39 -3.04 -8.29
C MET A 187 8.63 -3.52 -9.53
N ASN A 188 8.93 -2.96 -10.71
CA ASN A 188 8.40 -3.42 -12.00
C ASN A 188 8.87 -4.85 -12.35
N GLU A 189 10.17 -5.15 -12.24
CA GLU A 189 10.69 -6.52 -12.44
C GLU A 189 10.04 -7.53 -11.48
N GLN A 190 9.65 -7.09 -10.30
CA GLN A 190 8.99 -7.89 -9.29
C GLN A 190 7.46 -8.00 -9.48
N GLY A 191 6.88 -7.22 -10.38
CA GLY A 191 5.43 -7.15 -10.66
C GLY A 191 4.61 -6.45 -9.58
N ILE A 192 5.22 -5.52 -8.84
CA ILE A 192 4.58 -4.70 -7.79
C ILE A 192 4.70 -3.21 -8.11
N ASP A 193 4.53 -2.85 -9.37
CA ASP A 193 4.61 -1.49 -9.91
C ASP A 193 3.27 -0.74 -9.93
N GLY A 194 2.17 -1.42 -9.59
CA GLY A 194 0.85 -0.80 -9.47
C GLY A 194 0.87 0.44 -8.58
N GLY A 195 0.06 1.45 -8.92
CA GLY A 195 0.15 2.80 -8.36
C GLY A 195 0.14 2.88 -6.82
N ALA A 196 -0.53 1.95 -6.15
CA ALA A 196 -0.56 1.88 -4.70
C ALA A 196 0.83 1.68 -4.06
N PHE A 197 1.71 0.94 -4.74
CA PHE A 197 3.06 0.63 -4.26
C PHE A 197 4.06 1.72 -4.63
N THR A 198 3.92 2.34 -5.80
CA THR A 198 4.94 3.24 -6.38
C THR A 198 4.74 4.71 -6.01
N LYS A 199 3.53 5.15 -5.64
CA LYS A 199 3.23 6.57 -5.34
C LYS A 199 4.17 7.20 -4.31
N SER A 200 4.52 6.48 -3.25
CA SER A 200 5.42 6.99 -2.20
C SER A 200 6.86 7.16 -2.69
N ILE A 201 7.28 6.35 -3.66
CA ILE A 201 8.62 6.42 -4.26
C ILE A 201 8.70 7.60 -5.22
N TYR A 202 7.66 7.81 -6.05
CA TYR A 202 7.56 9.01 -6.88
C TYR A 202 7.55 10.29 -6.04
N HIS A 203 6.80 10.31 -4.92
CA HIS A 203 6.80 11.45 -4.00
C HIS A 203 8.19 11.80 -3.46
N ARG A 204 9.00 10.78 -3.14
CA ARG A 204 10.38 10.98 -2.69
C ARG A 204 11.26 11.54 -3.82
N GLY A 205 11.11 11.03 -5.04
CA GLY A 205 11.78 11.59 -6.23
C GLY A 205 11.45 13.07 -6.42
N TYR A 206 10.17 13.43 -6.30
CA TYR A 206 9.74 14.83 -6.29
C TYR A 206 10.47 15.65 -5.22
N ALA A 207 10.40 15.21 -3.95
CA ALA A 207 10.99 15.95 -2.84
C ALA A 207 12.52 16.14 -2.98
N ILE A 208 13.23 15.17 -3.58
CA ILE A 208 14.66 15.27 -3.87
C ILE A 208 14.91 16.34 -4.93
N CYS A 209 14.18 16.31 -6.06
CA CYS A 209 14.33 17.31 -7.11
C CYS A 209 13.96 18.73 -6.64
N ASP A 210 12.86 18.86 -5.90
CA ASP A 210 12.38 20.13 -5.32
C ASP A 210 13.44 20.75 -4.39
N ALA A 211 14.00 19.93 -3.49
CA ALA A 211 15.08 20.36 -2.59
C ALA A 211 16.38 20.71 -3.32
N ALA A 212 16.60 20.19 -4.53
CA ALA A 212 17.75 20.50 -5.38
C ALA A 212 17.51 21.68 -6.34
N GLY A 213 16.28 22.24 -6.39
CA GLY A 213 15.90 23.28 -7.35
C GLY A 213 15.76 22.77 -8.79
N ASP A 214 15.59 21.46 -8.99
CA ASP A 214 15.31 20.86 -10.30
C ASP A 214 13.80 20.84 -10.57
N ASP A 215 13.26 21.97 -11.02
CA ASP A 215 11.83 22.14 -11.30
C ASP A 215 11.31 21.14 -12.36
N ALA A 216 12.14 20.80 -13.34
CA ALA A 216 11.77 19.88 -14.42
C ALA A 216 11.63 18.45 -13.89
N GLY A 217 12.61 17.97 -13.12
CA GLY A 217 12.57 16.67 -12.46
C GLY A 217 11.44 16.59 -11.44
N ALA A 218 11.28 17.63 -10.61
CA ALA A 218 10.21 17.73 -9.61
C ALA A 218 8.83 17.59 -10.27
N ARG A 219 8.60 18.31 -11.36
CA ARG A 219 7.36 18.21 -12.14
C ARG A 219 7.17 16.82 -12.76
N SER A 220 8.23 16.22 -13.30
CA SER A 220 8.17 14.87 -13.88
C SER A 220 7.71 13.83 -12.85
N TYR A 221 8.31 13.85 -11.66
CA TYR A 221 7.92 12.96 -10.57
C TYR A 221 6.50 13.21 -10.07
N LEU A 222 6.05 14.47 -9.94
CA LEU A 222 4.65 14.74 -9.58
C LEU A 222 3.66 14.19 -10.60
N VAL A 223 3.97 14.26 -11.90
CA VAL A 223 3.08 13.72 -12.94
C VAL A 223 2.96 12.20 -12.79
N SER A 224 4.07 11.51 -12.52
CA SER A 224 4.07 10.07 -12.26
C SER A 224 3.36 9.71 -10.95
N GLU A 225 3.57 10.49 -9.88
CA GLU A 225 2.86 10.34 -8.61
C GLU A 225 1.35 10.52 -8.80
N LEU A 226 0.92 11.54 -9.55
CA LEU A 226 -0.49 11.79 -9.83
C LEU A 226 -1.14 10.60 -10.53
N ARG A 227 -0.46 9.99 -11.52
CA ARG A 227 -0.96 8.79 -12.19
C ARG A 227 -1.11 7.64 -11.18
N ALA A 228 -0.05 7.35 -10.42
CA ALA A 228 -0.06 6.29 -9.41
C ALA A 228 -1.15 6.48 -8.34
N VAL A 229 -1.41 7.72 -7.91
CA VAL A 229 -2.48 8.06 -6.96
C VAL A 229 -3.85 7.90 -7.61
N ARG A 230 -4.06 8.37 -8.85
CA ARG A 230 -5.33 8.21 -9.56
C ARG A 230 -5.68 6.74 -9.78
N ASP A 231 -4.69 5.93 -10.13
CA ASP A 231 -4.86 4.49 -10.39
C ASP A 231 -5.14 3.70 -9.10
N SER A 232 -4.75 4.22 -7.93
CA SER A 232 -4.89 3.50 -6.65
C SER A 232 -5.92 4.07 -5.67
N GLU A 233 -6.29 5.35 -5.81
CA GLU A 233 -7.22 6.05 -4.92
C GLU A 233 -8.38 6.72 -5.67
N GLY A 234 -8.30 6.82 -7.00
CA GLY A 234 -9.28 7.46 -7.85
C GLY A 234 -8.99 8.94 -8.15
N VAL A 235 -9.59 9.45 -9.22
CA VAL A 235 -9.35 10.82 -9.71
C VAL A 235 -9.82 11.93 -8.77
N TYR A 236 -10.74 11.61 -7.87
CA TYR A 236 -11.27 12.54 -6.88
C TYR A 236 -10.70 12.31 -5.48
N SER A 237 -9.62 11.53 -5.34
CA SER A 237 -8.97 11.41 -4.03
C SER A 237 -8.39 12.76 -3.60
N PRO A 238 -8.43 13.10 -2.30
CA PRO A 238 -7.82 14.34 -1.81
C PRO A 238 -6.35 14.49 -2.22
N ASN A 239 -5.61 13.38 -2.28
CA ASN A 239 -4.22 13.34 -2.71
C ASN A 239 -4.09 13.69 -4.20
N ALA A 240 -4.92 13.10 -5.07
CA ALA A 240 -4.91 13.42 -6.50
C ALA A 240 -5.19 14.91 -6.75
N MET A 241 -6.21 15.45 -6.07
CA MET A 241 -6.59 16.87 -6.19
C MET A 241 -5.52 17.82 -5.65
N GLU A 242 -4.75 17.41 -4.63
CA GLU A 242 -3.66 18.22 -4.10
C GLU A 242 -2.47 18.26 -5.08
N ILE A 243 -2.03 17.10 -5.57
CA ILE A 243 -0.93 17.00 -6.54
C ILE A 243 -1.27 17.78 -7.82
N GLU A 244 -2.51 17.68 -8.31
CA GLU A 244 -2.98 18.45 -9.47
C GLU A 244 -2.99 19.96 -9.22
N ARG A 245 -3.36 20.40 -8.01
CA ARG A 245 -3.26 21.82 -7.62
C ARG A 245 -1.81 22.30 -7.62
N VAL A 246 -0.86 21.52 -7.12
CA VAL A 246 0.58 21.87 -7.14
C VAL A 246 1.08 21.96 -8.58
N LEU A 247 0.77 20.98 -9.43
CA LEU A 247 1.16 20.99 -10.84
C LEU A 247 0.64 22.20 -11.64
N ASN A 248 -0.55 22.70 -11.27
CA ASN A 248 -1.18 23.85 -11.92
C ASN A 248 -0.63 25.20 -11.44
N ARG A 249 -0.13 25.30 -10.20
CA ARG A 249 0.46 26.55 -9.67
C ARG A 249 1.69 27.00 -10.46
N GLY A 250 2.47 26.06 -11.01
CA GLY A 250 3.64 26.36 -11.85
C GLY A 250 3.32 26.94 -13.24
N VAL A 251 2.05 26.92 -13.69
CA VAL A 251 1.65 27.40 -15.02
C VAL A 251 1.26 28.89 -15.02
N CYS A 252 0.84 29.44 -13.87
CA CYS A 252 0.29 30.79 -13.78
C CYS A 252 1.33 31.92 -13.57
N GLN A 253 2.63 31.64 -13.50
CA GLN A 253 3.68 32.67 -13.39
C GLN A 253 4.43 32.95 -14.71
N ALA A 254 4.00 32.36 -15.82
CA ALA A 254 4.62 32.51 -17.14
C ALA A 254 3.73 33.25 -18.16
N GLY A 255 2.79 34.08 -17.70
CA GLY A 255 1.87 34.87 -18.52
C GLY A 255 2.03 36.36 -18.33
#